data_AF-A0A2E9YHU7-F1
#
_entry.id   AF-A0A2E9YHU7-F1
#
_cell.length_a   1.000
_cell.length_b   1.000
_cell.length_c   1.000
_cell.angle_alpha   90.00
_cell.angle_beta   90.00
_cell.angle_gamma   90.00
#
_symmetry.space_group_name_H-M   'P 1'
#
loop_
_entity.id
_entity.type
_entity.pdbx_description
1 polymer ?
#
loop_
_entity_poly.entity_id
_entity_poly.type
_entity_poly.pdbx_seq_one_letter_code
_entity_poly.pdbx_strand_id
1 'polypeptide(L)'
;MSRRKNVGLALSVALILLSIIRFSTEGFLTTEVWAYLLVSPLPMAMALAPDSNLKQYDSREVETWEENGLEVSDASEVPDPIESGFDIPVL
;
A
#
# COMPACT_ATOMS: atom_id res chain seq x y z
N MET A 1 -8.58 -27.19 -4.55
CA MET A 1 -7.94 -26.01 -3.90
C MET A 1 -6.85 -25.52 -4.83
N SER A 2 -6.85 -24.23 -5.22
CA SER A 2 -5.89 -23.72 -6.22
C SER A 2 -4.46 -23.84 -5.67
N ARG A 3 -3.53 -24.46 -6.42
CA ARG A 3 -2.16 -24.76 -5.96
C ARG A 3 -1.44 -23.50 -5.43
N ARG A 4 -1.69 -22.34 -6.06
CA ARG A 4 -1.16 -21.04 -5.61
C ARG A 4 -1.61 -20.65 -4.20
N LYS A 5 -2.87 -20.95 -3.84
CA LYS A 5 -3.44 -20.64 -2.53
C LYS A 5 -2.74 -21.43 -1.44
N ASN A 6 -2.48 -22.71 -1.70
CA ASN A 6 -1.78 -23.57 -0.74
C ASN A 6 -0.33 -23.12 -0.56
N VAL A 7 0.36 -22.78 -1.66
CA VAL A 7 1.76 -22.32 -1.60
C VAL A 7 1.87 -20.98 -0.87
N GLY A 8 1.03 -19.99 -1.22
CA GLY A 8 1.08 -18.68 -0.58
C GLY A 8 0.75 -18.75 0.91
N LEU A 9 -0.27 -19.54 1.29
CA LEU A 9 -0.60 -19.73 2.71
C LEU A 9 0.52 -20.45 3.46
N ALA A 10 1.06 -21.54 2.90
CA ALA A 10 2.17 -22.27 3.53
C ALA A 10 3.41 -21.38 3.72
N LEU A 11 3.73 -20.55 2.73
CA LEU A 11 4.86 -19.64 2.79
C LEU A 11 4.64 -18.54 3.86
N SER A 12 3.47 -17.93 3.93
CA SER A 12 3.14 -16.97 4.99
C SER A 12 3.23 -17.58 6.38
N VAL A 13 2.68 -18.78 6.57
CA VAL A 13 2.76 -19.50 7.85
C VAL A 13 4.21 -19.81 8.23
N ALA A 14 5.03 -20.26 7.26
CA ALA A 14 6.44 -20.54 7.50
C ALA A 14 7.22 -19.29 7.95
N LEU A 15 6.97 -18.13 7.32
CA LEU A 15 7.59 -16.85 7.70
C LEU A 15 7.21 -16.42 9.11
N ILE A 16 5.92 -16.55 9.47
CA ILE A 16 5.44 -16.22 10.83
C ILE A 16 6.09 -17.15 11.86
N LEU A 17 6.17 -18.45 11.59
CA LEU A 17 6.83 -19.40 12.49
C LEU A 17 8.32 -19.08 12.65
N LEU A 18 9.02 -18.74 11.56
CA LEU A 18 10.42 -18.36 11.61
C LEU A 18 10.62 -17.08 12.44
N SER A 19 9.73 -16.09 12.28
CA SER A 19 9.69 -14.89 13.11
C SER A 19 9.57 -15.22 14.61
N ILE A 20 8.68 -16.15 14.97
CA ILE A 20 8.47 -16.57 16.36
C ILE A 20 9.69 -17.31 16.91
N ILE A 21 10.27 -18.22 16.12
CA ILE A 21 11.47 -18.98 16.53
C ILE A 21 12.63 -18.03 16.78
N ARG A 22 12.92 -17.10 15.87
CA ARG A 22 14.03 -16.14 16.02
C ARG A 22 13.82 -15.23 17.23
N PHE A 23 12.60 -14.71 17.42
CA PHE A 23 12.24 -13.93 18.60
C PHE A 23 12.43 -14.72 19.90
N SER A 24 12.03 -16.00 19.93
CA SER A 24 12.19 -16.85 21.11
C SER A 24 13.65 -17.19 21.42
N THR A 25 14.52 -17.28 20.41
CA THR A 25 15.95 -17.58 20.62
C THR A 25 16.76 -16.36 21.01
N GLU A 26 16.44 -15.19 20.44
CA GLU A 26 17.21 -13.96 20.66
C GLU A 26 16.69 -13.16 21.86
N GLY A 27 15.39 -13.29 22.18
CA GLY A 27 14.77 -12.63 23.33
C GLY A 27 14.42 -11.15 23.11
N PHE A 28 14.64 -10.62 21.91
CA PHE A 28 14.28 -9.26 21.51
C PHE A 28 13.90 -9.20 20.02
N LEU A 29 13.21 -8.12 19.60
CA LEU A 29 12.85 -7.93 18.19
C LEU A 29 14.06 -7.45 17.39
N THR A 30 14.64 -8.34 16.58
CA THR A 30 15.69 -8.02 15.61
C THR A 30 15.11 -7.61 14.25
N THR A 31 15.97 -7.01 13.42
CA THR A 31 15.62 -6.65 12.03
C THR A 31 15.20 -7.87 11.21
N GLU A 32 15.73 -9.06 11.52
CA GLU A 32 15.37 -10.31 10.87
C GLU A 32 13.94 -10.76 11.22
N VAL A 33 13.56 -10.69 12.51
CA VAL A 33 12.18 -10.93 12.97
C VAL A 33 11.22 -9.99 12.23
N TRP A 34 11.55 -8.69 12.16
CA TRP A 34 10.77 -7.72 11.41
C TRP A 34 10.66 -8.05 9.91
N ALA A 35 11.76 -8.47 9.29
CA ALA A 35 11.78 -8.83 7.87
C ALA A 35 10.79 -9.96 7.57
N TYR A 36 10.77 -11.03 8.37
CA TYR A 36 9.83 -12.13 8.16
C TYR A 36 8.38 -11.71 8.32
N LEU A 37 8.09 -10.89 9.33
CA LEU A 37 6.75 -10.39 9.62
C LEU A 37 6.23 -9.49 8.49
N LEU A 38 7.08 -8.58 8.00
CA LEU A 38 6.76 -7.65 6.91
C LEU A 38 6.61 -8.34 5.54
N VAL A 39 7.33 -9.44 5.30
CA VAL A 39 7.21 -10.21 4.04
C VAL A 39 5.99 -11.13 4.04
N SER A 40 5.56 -11.63 5.21
CA SER A 40 4.44 -12.57 5.34
C SER A 40 3.09 -12.17 4.68
N PRO A 41 2.66 -10.88 4.64
CA PRO A 41 1.41 -10.52 3.96
C PRO A 41 1.46 -10.66 2.44
N LEU A 42 2.64 -10.65 1.81
CA LEU A 42 2.74 -10.70 0.35
C LEU A 42 2.30 -12.07 -0.22
N PRO A 43 2.84 -13.22 0.25
CA PRO A 43 2.33 -14.53 -0.16
C PRO A 43 0.86 -14.76 0.25
N MET A 44 0.41 -14.14 1.35
CA MET A 44 -0.97 -14.23 1.81
C MET A 44 -1.93 -13.51 0.86
N ALA A 45 -1.58 -12.31 0.42
CA ALA A 45 -2.32 -11.57 -0.59
C ALA A 45 -2.42 -12.36 -1.91
N MET A 46 -1.32 -12.98 -2.36
CA MET A 46 -1.35 -13.85 -3.55
C MET A 46 -2.23 -15.09 -3.38
N ALA A 47 -2.30 -15.65 -2.17
CA ALA A 47 -3.13 -16.81 -1.89
C ALA A 47 -4.62 -16.49 -1.88
N LEU A 48 -4.97 -15.31 -1.35
CA LEU A 48 -6.35 -14.83 -1.22
C LEU A 48 -6.85 -14.08 -2.46
N ALA A 49 -5.95 -13.72 -3.37
CA ALA A 49 -6.30 -13.09 -4.63
C ALA A 49 -7.35 -13.93 -5.39
N PRO A 50 -8.48 -13.31 -5.79
CA PRO A 50 -9.49 -13.97 -6.62
C PRO A 50 -8.84 -14.59 -7.86
N ASP A 51 -9.38 -15.72 -8.32
CA ASP A 51 -9.14 -16.18 -9.69
C ASP A 51 -9.68 -15.09 -10.63
N SER A 52 -8.80 -14.22 -11.12
CA SER A 52 -9.17 -13.28 -12.16
C SER A 52 -9.46 -14.09 -13.42
N ASN A 53 -10.75 -14.37 -13.68
CA ASN A 53 -11.22 -14.24 -15.04
C ASN A 53 -11.00 -12.77 -15.35
N LEU A 54 -9.89 -12.45 -16.01
CA LEU A 54 -9.66 -11.16 -16.63
C LEU A 54 -10.83 -10.95 -17.60
N LYS A 55 -11.96 -10.45 -17.09
CA LYS A 55 -12.94 -9.76 -17.91
C LYS A 55 -12.10 -8.65 -18.51
N GLN A 56 -11.81 -8.81 -19.80
CA GLN A 56 -11.17 -7.82 -20.64
C GLN A 56 -11.65 -6.47 -20.15
N TYR A 57 -10.72 -5.68 -19.61
CA TYR A 57 -11.00 -4.34 -19.16
C TYR A 57 -11.62 -3.64 -20.37
N ASP A 58 -12.94 -3.47 -20.39
CA ASP A 58 -13.55 -2.59 -21.37
C ASP A 58 -12.94 -1.24 -21.04
N SER A 59 -12.16 -0.71 -21.97
CA SER A 59 -11.40 0.53 -21.84
C SER A 59 -12.32 1.77 -21.77
N ARG A 60 -13.50 1.62 -21.16
CA ARG A 60 -14.57 2.61 -21.06
C ARG A 60 -14.92 2.82 -19.59
N GLU A 61 -13.95 3.30 -18.86
CA GLU A 61 -14.10 4.25 -17.75
C GLU A 61 -12.69 4.48 -17.22
N VAL A 62 -11.90 5.19 -18.03
CA VAL A 62 -11.09 6.22 -17.39
C VAL A 62 -12.14 7.23 -16.95
N GLU A 63 -12.51 7.25 -15.67
CA GLU A 63 -13.16 8.41 -15.08
C GLU A 63 -12.19 9.56 -15.31
N THR A 64 -12.37 10.26 -16.43
CA THR A 64 -11.89 11.62 -16.58
C THR A 64 -12.53 12.35 -15.42
N TRP A 65 -11.71 12.78 -14.46
CA TRP A 65 -12.12 13.77 -13.48
C TRP A 65 -12.79 14.87 -14.30
N GLU A 66 -14.11 14.97 -14.22
CA GLU A 66 -14.77 16.12 -14.80
C GLU A 66 -14.11 17.30 -14.11
N GLU A 67 -13.38 18.09 -14.90
CA GLU A 67 -13.13 19.48 -14.59
C GLU A 67 -14.53 20.09 -14.57
N ASN A 68 -15.25 19.81 -13.47
CA ASN A 68 -16.48 20.45 -13.11
C ASN A 68 -16.12 21.91 -13.27
N GLY A 69 -16.73 22.55 -14.26
CA GLY A 69 -16.49 23.93 -14.64
C GLY A 69 -16.82 24.86 -13.48
N LEU A 70 -16.00 24.82 -12.44
CA LEU A 70 -15.57 26.00 -11.75
C LEU A 70 -14.91 26.79 -12.85
N GLU A 71 -15.70 27.69 -13.46
CA GLU A 71 -15.17 28.96 -13.87
C GLU A 71 -14.13 29.31 -12.80
N VAL A 72 -12.85 29.31 -13.19
CA VAL A 72 -11.78 29.85 -12.37
C VAL A 72 -12.14 31.32 -12.28
N SER A 73 -13.01 31.65 -11.34
CA SER A 73 -13.41 32.98 -10.99
C SER A 73 -12.19 33.58 -10.35
N ASP A 74 -11.40 34.18 -11.22
CA ASP A 74 -10.28 35.03 -10.92
C ASP A 74 -9.08 34.33 -10.26
N ALA A 75 -7.90 34.62 -10.79
CA ALA A 75 -6.62 34.28 -10.21
C ALA A 75 -6.34 35.14 -8.95
N SER A 76 -7.35 35.45 -8.14
CA SER A 76 -7.33 36.56 -7.18
C SER A 76 -7.50 36.18 -5.71
N GLU A 77 -7.48 34.91 -5.32
CA GLU A 77 -7.57 34.59 -3.89
C GLU A 77 -6.73 33.38 -3.50
N VAL A 78 -5.45 33.43 -3.88
CA VAL A 78 -4.42 32.75 -3.07
C VAL A 78 -4.02 33.77 -1.99
N PRO A 79 -4.35 33.54 -0.71
CA PRO A 79 -4.00 34.46 0.37
C PRO A 79 -2.49 34.60 0.48
N ASP A 80 -1.99 35.80 0.79
CA ASP A 80 -0.55 36.01 0.94
C ASP A 80 -0.01 35.07 2.04
N PRO A 81 1.07 34.30 1.77
CA PRO A 81 1.60 33.32 2.70
C PRO A 81 1.96 33.93 4.05
N ILE A 82 2.46 35.17 4.02
CA ILE A 82 2.84 35.96 5.19
C ILE A 82 1.61 36.31 6.04
N GLU A 83 0.52 36.75 5.42
CA GLU A 83 -0.73 37.04 6.14
C GLU A 83 -1.40 35.77 6.67
N SER A 84 -1.16 34.64 6.01
CA SER A 84 -1.63 33.30 6.42
C SER A 84 -0.74 32.65 7.49
N GLY A 85 0.33 33.32 7.93
CA GLY A 85 1.24 32.82 8.97
C GLY A 85 2.19 31.70 8.51
N PHE A 86 2.33 31.50 7.20
CA PHE A 86 3.35 30.62 6.64
C PHE A 86 4.69 31.35 6.55
N ASP A 87 5.75 30.71 7.02
CA ASP A 87 7.11 31.21 6.91
C ASP A 87 7.67 30.94 5.50
N ILE A 88 8.32 31.93 4.88
CA ILE A 88 8.90 31.80 3.54
C ILE A 88 10.38 31.45 3.68
N PRO A 89 10.84 30.28 3.18
CA PRO A 89 12.24 29.91 3.29
C PRO A 89 13.12 30.88 2.48
N VAL A 90 14.13 31.45 3.14
CA VAL A 90 15.21 32.23 2.52
C VAL A 90 16.34 31.28 2.11
N LEU A 91 16.80 31.40 0.86
CA LEU A 91 17.98 30.69 0.33
C LEU A 91 19.27 31.47 0.60
#